data_AF-A0A5D0UFR8-F1
#
_entry.id   AF-A0A5D0UFR8-F1
#
_cell.length_a   1.000
_cell.length_b   1.000
_cell.length_c   1.000
_cell.angle_alpha   90.00
_cell.angle_beta   90.00
_cell.angle_gamma   90.00
#
_symmetry.space_group_name_H-M   'P 1'
#
loop_
_entity.id
_entity.type
_entity.pdbx_description
1 polymer ?
#
loop_
_entity_poly.entity_id
_entity_poly.type
_entity_poly.pdbx_seq_one_letter_code
_entity_poly.pdbx_strand_id
1 'polypeptide(L)'
;MQLYGQVDSLYDAVRARAPEVQAACVNPGHLSTAKGEGGTDSAEPTRYLRVSYGSSGPRRIVWDANLETYRWDSGPDIGAQLGSDPGEAAARIARTLGAPLDPAPAAE
;
A
#
# COMPACT_ATOMS: atom_id res chain seq x y z
N MET A 1 8.70 8.03 -15.00
CA MET A 1 7.24 8.08 -15.21
C MET A 1 6.56 7.42 -14.02
N GLN A 2 6.09 8.20 -13.06
CA GLN A 2 5.39 7.69 -11.86
C GLN A 2 3.92 7.41 -12.21
N LEU A 3 3.59 6.15 -12.47
CA LEU A 3 2.25 5.72 -12.90
C LEU A 3 1.26 5.59 -11.72
N TYR A 4 1.75 5.49 -10.48
CA TYR A 4 0.94 5.21 -9.28
C TYR A 4 1.00 6.31 -8.19
N GLY A 5 1.65 7.45 -8.48
CA GLY A 5 1.75 8.57 -7.54
C GLY A 5 2.43 8.18 -6.21
N GLN A 6 1.84 8.58 -5.09
CA GLN A 6 2.34 8.31 -3.74
C GLN A 6 2.51 6.80 -3.46
N VAL A 7 1.60 5.95 -3.96
CA VAL A 7 1.65 4.49 -3.75
C VAL A 7 2.93 3.87 -4.34
N ASP A 8 3.47 4.46 -5.41
CA ASP A 8 4.75 4.07 -6.02
C ASP A 8 5.92 4.32 -5.04
N SER A 9 5.93 5.49 -4.40
CA SER A 9 6.93 5.86 -3.39
C SER A 9 6.87 4.95 -2.17
N LEU A 10 5.66 4.54 -1.75
CA LEU A 10 5.50 3.57 -0.67
C LEU A 10 6.03 2.19 -1.07
N TYR A 11 5.75 1.74 -2.30
CA TYR A 11 6.26 0.46 -2.79
C TYR A 11 7.79 0.43 -2.80
N ASP A 12 8.43 1.49 -3.31
CA ASP A 12 9.88 1.61 -3.33
C ASP A 12 10.47 1.60 -1.91
N ALA A 13 9.87 2.37 -1.00
CA ALA A 13 10.27 2.39 0.40
C ALA A 13 10.10 1.02 1.09
N VAL A 14 9.01 0.29 0.83
CA VAL A 14 8.81 -1.07 1.35
C VAL A 14 9.85 -2.02 0.77
N ARG A 15 10.18 -1.92 -0.52
CA ARG A 15 11.23 -2.76 -1.13
C ARG A 15 12.61 -2.45 -0.60
N ALA A 16 12.90 -1.20 -0.26
CA ALA A 16 14.17 -0.79 0.33
C ALA A 16 14.29 -1.18 1.82
N ARG A 17 13.21 -1.03 2.60
CA ARG A 17 13.22 -1.24 4.06
C ARG A 17 12.84 -2.64 4.50
N ALA A 18 12.03 -3.34 3.71
CA ALA A 18 11.48 -4.63 4.06
C ALA A 18 11.35 -5.50 2.79
N PRO A 19 12.47 -5.89 2.15
CA PRO A 19 12.44 -6.64 0.90
C PRO A 19 11.74 -8.00 1.01
N GLU A 20 11.63 -8.55 2.22
CA GLU A 20 10.88 -9.79 2.49
C GLU A 20 9.36 -9.61 2.49
N VAL A 21 8.87 -8.38 2.65
CA VAL A 21 7.43 -8.10 2.52
C VAL A 21 7.06 -8.19 1.05
N GLN A 22 6.14 -9.10 0.73
CA GLN A 22 5.56 -9.18 -0.60
C GLN A 22 4.64 -7.98 -0.81
N ALA A 23 5.20 -6.91 -1.36
CA ALA A 23 4.48 -5.74 -1.80
C ALA A 23 4.11 -5.86 -3.28
N ALA A 24 2.90 -5.44 -3.64
CA ALA A 24 2.46 -5.34 -5.02
C ALA A 24 1.52 -4.14 -5.18
N CYS A 25 1.88 -3.21 -6.06
CA CYS A 25 0.97 -2.13 -6.48
C CYS A 25 -0.16 -2.74 -7.32
N VAL A 26 -1.38 -2.65 -6.81
CA VAL A 26 -2.56 -3.05 -7.56
C VAL A 26 -3.30 -1.80 -7.98
N ASN A 27 -3.39 -1.62 -9.30
CA ASN A 27 -4.33 -0.68 -9.88
C ASN A 27 -5.46 -1.51 -10.46
N PRO A 28 -6.65 -1.51 -9.83
CA PRO A 28 -7.83 -2.14 -10.44
C PRO A 28 -8.32 -1.40 -11.70
N GLY A 29 -7.56 -0.43 -12.21
CA GLY A 29 -7.82 0.32 -13.42
C GLY A 29 -8.30 -0.56 -14.57
N HIS A 30 -9.60 -0.43 -14.83
CA HIS A 30 -10.19 -0.52 -16.16
C HIS A 30 -10.24 -1.92 -16.82
N LEU A 31 -10.35 -3.00 -16.05
CA LEU A 31 -11.04 -4.21 -16.53
C LEU A 31 -12.52 -4.02 -16.21
N SER A 32 -13.48 -3.81 -17.11
CA SER A 32 -13.49 -3.90 -18.56
C SER A 32 -14.76 -3.16 -19.02
N THR A 33 -14.66 -2.20 -19.94
CA THR A 33 -15.75 -1.95 -20.90
C THR A 33 -15.79 -3.12 -21.90
N ALA A 34 -15.94 -4.34 -21.38
CA ALA A 34 -16.53 -5.44 -22.10
C ALA A 34 -18.02 -5.39 -21.74
N LYS A 35 -18.72 -4.46 -22.39
CA LYS A 35 -20.16 -4.50 -22.71
C LYS A 35 -21.05 -5.20 -21.67
N GLY A 36 -21.57 -4.44 -20.71
CA GLY A 36 -22.60 -4.93 -19.78
C GLY A 36 -23.21 -3.76 -19.00
N GLU A 37 -24.44 -3.44 -19.33
CA GLU A 37 -25.23 -2.35 -18.77
C GLU A 37 -25.46 -2.50 -17.25
N GLY A 38 -25.42 -1.37 -16.54
CA GLY A 38 -26.15 -1.17 -15.28
C GLY A 38 -25.46 -1.63 -14.00
N GLY A 39 -25.03 -0.68 -13.17
CA GLY A 39 -24.74 -0.96 -11.75
C GLY A 39 -23.88 0.08 -11.05
N THR A 40 -24.51 1.17 -10.63
CA THR A 40 -24.19 1.98 -9.43
C THR A 40 -22.78 2.57 -9.28
N ASP A 41 -22.71 3.87 -9.57
CA ASP A 41 -22.13 4.94 -8.75
C ASP A 41 -21.10 4.58 -7.65
N SER A 42 -19.95 5.25 -7.73
CA SER A 42 -19.02 5.58 -6.64
C SER A 42 -18.12 4.48 -6.06
N ALA A 43 -17.03 4.20 -6.76
CA ALA A 43 -15.70 4.14 -6.14
C ALA A 43 -14.67 4.32 -7.25
N GLU A 44 -13.95 5.44 -7.25
CA GLU A 44 -12.78 5.62 -8.12
C GLU A 44 -11.87 4.37 -8.02
N PRO A 45 -11.17 3.95 -9.10
CA PRO A 45 -10.25 2.83 -9.03
C PRO A 45 -9.16 3.15 -8.00
N THR A 46 -9.40 2.72 -6.76
CA THR A 46 -8.59 3.11 -5.61
C THR A 46 -7.32 2.32 -5.76
N ARG A 47 -6.25 2.96 -6.25
CA ARG A 47 -4.93 2.34 -6.33
C ARG A 47 -4.49 1.99 -4.92
N TYR A 48 -4.20 0.71 -4.68
CA TYR A 48 -3.78 0.24 -3.37
C TYR A 48 -2.49 -0.56 -3.45
N LEU A 49 -1.70 -0.48 -2.40
CA LEU A 49 -0.57 -1.36 -2.19
C LEU A 49 -1.05 -2.59 -1.44
N ARG A 50 -0.92 -3.77 -2.06
CA ARG A 50 -1.14 -5.05 -1.39
C ARG A 50 0.16 -5.48 -0.74
N VAL A 51 0.11 -5.81 0.55
CA VAL A 51 1.27 -6.29 1.31
C VAL A 51 0.95 -7.59 2.02
N SER A 52 1.89 -8.53 1.99
CA SER A 52 1.78 -9.83 2.68
C SER A 52 3.15 -10.28 3.18
N TYR A 53 3.21 -10.91 4.35
CA TYR A 53 4.44 -11.51 4.87
C TYR A 53 4.12 -12.83 5.58
N GLY A 54 4.71 -13.94 5.13
CA GLY A 54 4.42 -15.28 5.66
C GLY A 54 2.92 -15.59 5.69
N SER A 55 2.38 -15.86 6.88
CA SER A 55 0.94 -16.08 7.13
C SER A 55 0.16 -14.79 7.43
N SER A 56 0.86 -13.66 7.59
CA SER A 56 0.29 -12.34 7.82
C SER A 56 -0.01 -11.67 6.48
N GLY A 57 -1.18 -11.92 5.91
CA GLY A 57 -1.63 -11.26 4.68
C GLY A 57 -2.75 -12.01 3.95
N PRO A 58 -3.32 -11.43 2.88
CA PRO A 58 -2.97 -10.14 2.29
C PRO A 58 -3.68 -8.95 2.96
N ARG A 59 -2.93 -7.86 3.18
CA ARG A 59 -3.48 -6.58 3.64
C ARG A 59 -3.39 -5.53 2.53
N ARG A 60 -4.26 -4.52 2.58
CA ARG A 60 -4.36 -3.45 1.56
C ARG A 60 -4.12 -2.11 2.21
N ILE A 61 -3.37 -1.26 1.52
CA ILE A 61 -3.03 0.10 1.94
C ILE A 61 -3.41 1.05 0.83
N VAL A 62 -4.09 2.13 1.20
CA VAL A 62 -4.49 3.19 0.28
C VAL A 62 -3.87 4.51 0.71
N TRP A 63 -3.69 5.40 -0.25
CA TRP A 63 -3.40 6.79 0.02
C TRP A 63 -4.71 7.54 0.27
N ASP A 64 -4.87 8.12 1.45
CA ASP A 64 -5.98 9.00 1.78
C ASP A 64 -5.61 10.43 1.39
N ALA A 65 -6.21 10.93 0.31
CA ALA A 65 -5.94 12.28 -0.17
C ALA A 65 -6.52 13.38 0.74
N ASN A 66 -7.53 13.07 1.56
CA ASN A 66 -8.13 14.06 2.48
C ASN A 66 -7.23 14.30 3.69
N LEU A 67 -6.62 13.22 4.19
CA LEU A 67 -5.70 13.26 5.32
C LEU A 67 -4.24 13.34 4.90
N GLU A 68 -3.99 13.34 3.60
CA GLU A 68 -2.66 13.26 2.98
C GLU A 68 -1.79 12.20 3.66
N THR A 69 -2.33 11.00 3.86
CA THR A 69 -1.66 9.94 4.66
C THR A 69 -1.95 8.55 4.13
N TYR A 70 -0.99 7.62 4.29
CA TYR A 70 -1.25 6.21 4.02
C TYR A 70 -2.11 5.62 5.14
N ARG A 71 -3.08 4.78 4.78
CA ARG A 71 -3.94 4.08 5.75
C ARG A 71 -4.20 2.65 5.33
N TRP A 72 -4.47 1.81 6.31
CA TRP A 72 -4.96 0.46 6.04
C TRP A 72 -6.39 0.50 5.49
N ASP A 73 -6.58 -0.13 4.35
CA ASP A 73 -7.89 -0.37 3.73
C ASP A 73 -8.45 -1.75 4.12
N SER A 74 -7.59 -2.69 4.51
CA SER A 74 -8.02 -4.05 4.89
C SER A 74 -7.15 -4.64 5.98
N GLY A 75 -7.75 -5.49 6.81
CA GLY A 75 -7.12 -6.18 7.93
C GLY A 75 -7.70 -5.77 9.28
N PRO A 76 -7.11 -6.25 10.39
CA PRO A 76 -7.56 -5.90 11.74
C PRO A 76 -7.36 -4.42 12.08
N ASP A 77 -6.44 -3.74 11.39
CA ASP A 77 -6.08 -2.34 11.61
C ASP A 77 -6.75 -1.40 10.59
N ILE A 78 -7.89 -1.79 10.01
CA ILE A 78 -8.59 -0.98 8.99
C ILE A 78 -8.86 0.45 9.46
N GLY A 79 -8.53 1.42 8.61
CA GLY A 79 -8.64 2.85 8.92
C GLY A 79 -7.49 3.42 9.76
N ALA A 80 -6.59 2.58 10.28
CA ALA A 80 -5.42 3.08 11.00
C ALA A 80 -4.42 3.75 10.04
N GLN A 81 -3.89 4.89 10.50
CA GLN A 81 -2.99 5.73 9.73
C GLN A 81 -1.55 5.23 9.87
N LEU A 82 -0.91 5.00 8.73
CA LEU A 82 0.50 4.63 8.63
C LEU A 82 1.39 5.87 8.62
N GLY A 83 0.88 7.03 8.21
CA GLY A 83 1.64 8.28 8.12
C GLY A 83 1.78 8.75 6.67
N SER A 84 2.21 9.99 6.49
CA SER A 84 2.34 10.61 5.16
C SER A 84 3.69 10.32 4.51
N ASP A 85 4.70 10.03 5.33
CA ASP A 85 6.04 9.66 4.87
C ASP A 85 6.10 8.18 4.44
N PRO A 86 6.56 7.88 3.21
CA PRO A 86 6.60 6.51 2.71
C PRO A 86 7.61 5.63 3.45
N GLY A 87 8.70 6.18 4.00
CA GLY A 87 9.68 5.44 4.78
C GLY A 87 9.13 5.02 6.15
N GLU A 88 8.50 5.96 6.86
CA GLU A 88 7.82 5.68 8.13
C GLU A 88 6.65 4.71 7.95
N ALA A 89 5.87 4.89 6.88
CA ALA A 89 4.79 3.99 6.53
C ALA A 89 5.32 2.57 6.23
N ALA A 90 6.40 2.43 5.45
CA ALA A 90 7.06 1.15 5.21
C ALA A 90 7.54 0.48 6.50
N ALA A 91 8.15 1.25 7.41
CA ALA A 91 8.58 0.77 8.72
C ALA A 91 7.40 0.23 9.54
N ARG A 92 6.29 0.99 9.59
CA ARG A 92 5.07 0.56 10.30
C ARG A 92 4.43 -0.65 9.65
N ILE A 93 4.41 -0.75 8.32
CA ILE A 93 3.89 -1.91 7.59
C ILE A 93 4.66 -3.16 7.99
N ALA A 94 5.99 -3.14 7.93
CA ALA A 94 6.81 -4.29 8.30
C ALA A 94 6.59 -4.69 9.77
N ARG A 95 6.59 -3.72 10.69
CA ARG A 95 6.32 -3.98 12.12
C ARG A 95 4.94 -4.59 12.35
N THR A 96 3.92 -4.11 11.64
CA THR A 96 2.54 -4.62 11.71
C THR A 96 2.46 -6.05 11.17
N LEU A 97 3.21 -6.35 10.11
CA LEU A 97 3.26 -7.68 9.51
C LEU A 97 4.19 -8.64 10.26
N GLY A 98 5.02 -8.14 11.18
CA GLY A 98 6.07 -8.89 11.86
C GLY A 98 7.27 -9.22 10.95
N ALA A 99 7.41 -8.51 9.83
CA ALA A 99 8.54 -8.66 8.94
C ALA A 99 9.78 -7.96 9.53
N PRO A 100 10.98 -8.53 9.38
CA PRO A 100 12.19 -7.84 9.77
C PRO A 100 12.36 -6.61 8.88
N LEU A 101 12.67 -5.49 9.53
CA LEU A 101 13.12 -4.30 8.86
C LEU A 101 14.61 -4.43 8.61
N ASP A 102 15.02 -4.21 7.38
CA ASP A 102 16.42 -3.95 7.09
C ASP A 102 16.79 -2.65 7.82
N PRO A 103 17.80 -2.66 8.70
CA PRO A 103 18.28 -1.42 9.27
C PRO A 103 18.70 -0.55 8.09
N ALA A 104 18.21 0.70 8.02
CA ALA A 104 18.70 1.65 7.03
C ALA A 104 20.24 1.57 7.01
N PRO A 105 20.89 1.75 5.85
CA PRO A 105 22.33 1.99 5.88
C PRO A 105 22.52 3.15 6.83
N ALA A 106 23.16 2.88 7.97
CA ALA A 106 23.67 3.92 8.84
C ALA A 106 24.56 4.74 7.91
N ALA A 107 24.15 5.96 7.59
CA ALA A 107 25.04 6.88 6.91
C ALA A 107 26.22 7.07 7.87
N GLU A 108 27.33 6.41 7.54
CA GLU A 108 28.64 6.58 8.17
C GLU A 108 29.20 7.99 7.95
#